data_AF-A0A7J4UUC7-F1
#
_entry.id   AF-A0A7J4UUC7-F1
#
_cell.length_a   1.000
_cell.length_b   1.000
_cell.length_c   1.000
_cell.angle_alpha   90.00
_cell.angle_beta   90.00
_cell.angle_gamma   90.00
#
_symmetry.space_group_name_H-M   'P 1'
#
loop_
_entity.id
_entity.type
_entity.pdbx_description
1 polymer ?
#
loop_
_entity_poly.entity_id
_entity_poly.type
_entity_poly.pdbx_seq_one_letter_code
_entity_poly.pdbx_strand_id
1 'polypeptide(L)' 'MKRIGEVKTITGSIAIVQGEDQTRPKIGTKVIDEKLENVGRIVDVIGPVSRPYMVIKIKEGAKSILKKRLYSR' A
#
# COMPACT_ATOMS: atom_id res chain seq x y z
N MET A 1 14.44 0.76 -0.36
CA MET A 1 13.03 0.36 -0.15
C MET A 1 12.44 1.27 0.91
N LYS A 2 11.27 1.87 0.67
CA LYS A 2 10.63 2.76 1.65
C LYS A 2 9.38 2.09 2.19
N ARG A 3 9.25 2.02 3.52
CA ARG A 3 8.04 1.51 4.17
C ARG A 3 6.87 2.42 3.82
N ILE A 4 5.78 1.83 3.33
CA ILE A 4 4.55 2.55 2.95
C ILE A 4 3.69 2.73 4.19
N GLY A 5 3.51 1.66 4.98
CA GLY A 5 2.72 1.68 6.21
C GLY A 5 2.03 0.35 6.48
N GLU A 6 0.97 0.41 7.28
CA GLU A 6 0.15 -0.72 7.68
C GLU A 6 -1.20 -0.74 6.92
N VAL A 7 -1.60 -1.93 6.44
CA VAL A 7 -2.91 -2.15 5.82
C VAL A 7 -4.01 -1.99 6.87
N LYS A 8 -4.91 -1.02 6.67
CA LYS A 8 -6.07 -0.79 7.55
C LYS A 8 -7.28 -1.62 7.14
N THR A 9 -7.54 -1.73 5.85
CA THR A 9 -8.65 -2.53 5.34
C THR A 9 -8.39 -3.02 3.92
N ILE A 10 -9.11 -4.06 3.53
CA ILE A 10 -9.15 -4.59 2.17
C ILE A 10 -10.61 -4.74 1.77
N THR A 11 -10.97 -4.18 0.62
CA THR A 11 -12.30 -4.35 0.00
C THR A 11 -12.14 -4.76 -1.46
N GLY A 12 -12.67 -5.94 -1.80
CA GLY A 12 -12.50 -6.54 -3.12
C GLY A 12 -11.02 -6.67 -3.53
N SER A 13 -10.61 -5.84 -4.49
CA SER A 13 -9.24 -5.79 -5.04
C SER A 13 -8.46 -4.55 -4.62
N ILE A 14 -8.93 -3.83 -3.60
CA ILE A 14 -8.34 -2.60 -3.09
C ILE A 14 -7.87 -2.81 -1.64
N ALA A 15 -6.62 -2.47 -1.36
CA ALA A 15 -6.10 -2.30 -0.01
C ALA A 15 -5.94 -0.81 0.30
N ILE A 16 -6.33 -0.42 1.51
CA ILE A 16 -6.10 0.93 2.05
C ILE A 16 -4.98 0.84 3.08
N VAL A 17 -3.91 1.60 2.85
CA VAL A 17 -2.74 1.68 3.73
C VAL A 17 -2.60 3.08 4.26
N GLN A 18 -2.42 3.21 5.57
CA GLN A 18 -2.14 4.50 6.18
C GLN A 18 -0.63 4.74 6.19
N GLY A 19 -0.19 5.90 5.70
CA GLY A 19 1.21 6.32 5.74
C GLY A 19 1.74 6.44 7.17
N GLU A 20 3.02 6.12 7.36
CA GLU A 20 3.69 6.24 8.67
C GLU A 20 4.67 7.43 8.76
N ASP A 21 4.81 8.26 7.71
CA ASP A 21 5.73 9.43 7.70
C ASP A 21 5.43 10.39 6.51
N GLN A 22 6.34 11.31 6.18
CA GLN A 22 6.42 12.12 4.95
C GLN A 22 6.54 11.31 3.65
N THR A 23 6.33 9.99 3.71
CA THR A 23 6.26 9.14 2.52
C THR A 23 5.12 9.62 1.63
N ARG A 24 5.50 10.23 0.51
CA ARG A 24 4.61 10.61 -0.60
C ARG A 24 4.91 9.69 -1.79
N PRO A 25 4.53 8.41 -1.74
CA PRO A 25 4.74 7.53 -2.87
C PRO A 25 3.87 8.00 -4.05
N LYS A 26 4.39 7.81 -5.26
CA LYS A 26 3.73 8.26 -6.47
C LYS A 26 2.66 7.26 -6.89
N ILE A 27 1.62 7.74 -7.54
CA ILE A 27 0.67 6.86 -8.23
C ILE A 27 1.44 6.03 -9.26
N GLY A 28 1.10 4.75 -9.36
CA GLY A 28 1.79 3.76 -10.20
C GLY A 28 2.98 3.07 -9.54
N THR A 29 3.45 3.54 -8.37
CA THR A 29 4.53 2.88 -7.63
C THR A 29 4.17 1.44 -7.28
N LYS A 30 5.13 0.53 -7.51
CA LYS A 30 4.99 -0.90 -7.21
C LYS A 30 5.02 -1.12 -5.70
N VAL A 31 4.09 -1.94 -5.23
CA VAL A 31 3.96 -2.32 -3.83
C VAL A 31 4.43 -3.77 -3.67
N ILE A 32 5.30 -3.98 -2.70
CA ILE A 32 5.81 -5.30 -2.33
C ILE A 32 5.59 -5.56 -0.83
N ASP A 33 5.56 -6.82 -0.45
CA ASP A 33 5.52 -7.24 0.96
C ASP A 33 6.94 -7.45 1.53
N GLU A 34 7.00 -7.95 2.77
CA GLU A 34 8.26 -8.28 3.47
C GLU A 34 9.08 -9.39 2.80
N LYS A 35 8.45 -10.24 1.99
CA LYS A 35 9.11 -11.30 1.22
C LYS A 35 9.54 -10.83 -0.18
N LEU A 36 9.41 -9.53 -0.46
CA LEU A 36 9.67 -8.90 -1.76
C LEU A 36 8.70 -9.37 -2.86
N GLU A 37 7.57 -9.96 -2.49
CA GLU A 37 6.57 -10.41 -3.44
C GLU A 37 5.74 -9.23 -3.94
N ASN A 38 5.37 -9.25 -5.22
CA ASN A 38 4.59 -8.18 -5.84
C ASN A 38 3.13 -8.26 -5.39
N VAL A 39 2.72 -7.32 -4.54
CA VAL A 39 1.36 -7.21 -4.03
C VAL A 39 0.46 -6.46 -5.00
N GLY A 40 0.99 -5.44 -5.68
CA GLY A 40 0.20 -4.58 -6.54
C GLY A 40 0.84 -3.24 -6.84
N ARG A 41 0.00 -2.22 -7.03
CA ARG A 41 0.43 -0.85 -7.31
C ARG A 41 -0.46 0.17 -6.64
N ILE A 42 0.11 1.33 -6.33
CA ILE A 42 -0.66 2.47 -5.84
C ILE A 42 -1.48 3.05 -7.00
N VAL A 43 -2.78 3.21 -6.79
CA VAL A 43 -3.70 3.78 -7.78
C VAL A 43 -4.24 5.13 -7.35
N ASP A 44 -4.18 5.47 -6.06
CA ASP A 44 -4.60 6.77 -5.56
C ASP A 44 -3.93 7.10 -4.21
N VAL A 45 -3.90 8.38 -3.85
CA VAL A 45 -3.40 8.92 -2.59
C VAL A 45 -4.39 9.97 -2.09
N ILE A 46 -5.06 9.68 -0.97
CA ILE A 46 -6.17 10.48 -0.44
C ILE A 46 -5.95 10.87 1.02
N GLY A 47 -6.76 11.81 1.53
CA GLY A 47 -6.78 12.17 2.95
C GLY A 47 -5.73 13.22 3.35
N PRO A 48 -5.41 13.33 4.66
CA PRO A 48 -4.59 14.42 5.19
C PRO A 48 -3.17 14.42 4.61
N VAL A 49 -2.66 15.60 4.24
CA VAL A 49 -1.31 15.76 3.66
C VAL A 49 -0.21 15.34 4.62
N SER A 50 -0.44 15.46 5.93
CA SER A 50 0.48 15.01 6.97
C SER A 50 0.56 13.49 7.10
N ARG A 51 -0.52 12.78 6.75
CA ARG A 51 -0.61 11.32 6.91
C ARG A 51 -1.61 10.73 5.91
N PRO A 52 -1.23 10.65 4.62
CA PRO A 52 -2.16 10.24 3.57
C PRO A 52 -2.48 8.74 3.65
N TYR A 53 -3.60 8.38 3.06
CA TYR A 53 -3.99 7.01 2.77
C TYR A 53 -3.62 6.67 1.33
N MET A 54 -2.98 5.52 1.13
CA MET A 54 -2.66 5.01 -0.19
C MET A 54 -3.64 3.92 -0.56
N VAL A 55 -4.22 4.06 -1.74
CA VAL A 55 -5.14 3.09 -2.33
C VAL A 55 -4.32 2.20 -3.24
N ILE A 56 -4.32 0.90 -2.95
CA ILE A 56 -3.49 -0.08 -3.64
C ILE A 56 -4.39 -1.06 -4.37
N LYS A 57 -4.21 -1.16 -5.70
CA LYS A 57 -4.84 -2.22 -6.48
C LYS A 57 -4.03 -3.50 -6.31
N ILE A 58 -4.66 -4.47 -5.65
CA ILE A 58 -4.08 -5.77 -5.31
C ILE A 58 -4.20 -6.71 -6.53
N LYS A 59 -3.17 -7.52 -6.78
CA LYS A 59 -3.24 -8.61 -7.76
C LYS A 59 -4.04 -9.81 -7.24
N GLU A 60 -4.60 -10.61 -8.13
CA GLU A 60 -5.25 -11.87 -7.75
C GLU A 60 -4.27 -12.76 -6.96
N GLY A 61 -4.75 -13.39 -5.88
CA GLY A 61 -3.92 -14.20 -4.96
C GLY A 61 -3.33 -13.46 -3.75
N ALA A 62 -3.25 -12.13 -3.75
CA ALA A 62 -2.68 -11.36 -2.64
C ALA A 62 -3.70 -10.98 -1.53
N LYS A 63 -4.77 -11.76 -1.33
CA LYS A 63 -5.77 -11.51 -0.26
C LYS A 63 -5.22 -11.75 1.15
N SER A 64 -4.13 -12.50 1.30
CA SER A 64 -3.48 -12.83 2.59
C SER A 64 -2.64 -11.66 3.18
N ILE A 65 -2.69 -10.45 2.61
CA ILE A 65 -1.90 -9.30 3.08
C ILE A 65 -2.54 -8.54 4.26
N LEU A 66 -3.68 -9.01 4.79
CA LEU A 66 -4.32 -8.39 5.96
C LEU A 66 -3.31 -8.31 7.13
N LYS A 67 -3.10 -7.11 7.68
CA LYS A 67 -2.15 -6.80 8.76
C LYS A 67 -0.65 -6.93 8.42
N LYS A 68 -0.28 -7.05 7.13
CA LYS A 68 1.13 -7.08 6.72
C LYS A 68 1.70 -5.68 6.49
N ARG A 69 3.01 -5.54 6.69
CA ARG A 69 3.76 -4.31 6.39
C ARG A 69 4.07 -4.26 4.90
N LEU A 70 3.79 -3.14 4.26
CA LEU A 70 4.02 -2.96 2.83
C LEU A 70 5.13 -1.95 2.54
N TYR A 71 5.84 -2.17 1.44
CA TYR A 71 6.98 -1.38 1.00
C TYR A 71 6.81 -0.94 -0.45
N SER A 72 7.41 0.21 -0.77
CA SER A 72 7.51 0.75 -2.13
C SER A 72 8.93 0.56 -2.66
N ARG A 73 9.00 0.24 -3.95
CA ARG A 73 10.24 0.19 -4.72
C ARG A 73 10.18 1.20 -5.86
#